data_AF-F3CD66-F1
#
_entry.id   AF-F3CD66-F1
#
_cell.length_a   1.000
_cell.length_b   1.000
_cell.length_c   1.000
_cell.angle_alpha   90.00
_cell.angle_beta   90.00
_cell.angle_gamma   90.00
#
_symmetry.space_group_name_H-M   'P 1'
#
loop_
_entity.id
_entity.type
_entity.pdbx_description
1 polymer ?
#
loop_
_entity_poly.entity_id
_entity_poly.type
_entity_poly.pdbx_seq_one_letter_code
_entity_poly.pdbx_strand_id
1 'polypeptide(L)'
;MRDLAWVILAPPMLEVAPWPQRHPLAGSDWVQDPQRLADFLWQLDRDSRPLEDWLALATTRRLGRYYERLWQFAVQHAPGVEIIAANLPIRLGSQTLGELDMLLRDREGVHHVELAIKLYLGPQDGDGRDPASWLGPGCQDRLDR
;
A
#
# COMPACT_ATOMS: atom_id res chain seq x y z
N MET A 1 -3.35 1.22 -13.25
CA MET A 1 -4.28 0.16 -12.78
C MET A 1 -3.55 -1.03 -12.16
N ARG A 2 -2.65 -1.71 -12.89
CA ARG A 2 -2.01 -2.96 -12.42
C ARG A 2 -1.36 -2.86 -11.04
N ASP A 3 -0.68 -1.75 -10.76
CA ASP A 3 -0.05 -1.53 -9.45
C ASP A 3 -1.08 -1.46 -8.32
N LEU A 4 -2.21 -0.77 -8.51
CA LEU A 4 -3.29 -0.70 -7.51
C LEU A 4 -3.86 -2.09 -7.22
N ALA A 5 -4.16 -2.85 -8.26
CA ALA A 5 -4.67 -4.22 -8.11
C ALA A 5 -3.64 -5.10 -7.39
N TRP A 6 -2.36 -5.00 -7.75
CA TRP A 6 -1.28 -5.71 -7.07
C TRP A 6 -1.18 -5.32 -5.59
N VAL A 7 -1.22 -4.03 -5.26
CA VAL A 7 -1.16 -3.55 -3.86
C VAL A 7 -2.31 -4.12 -3.02
N ILE A 8 -3.52 -4.18 -3.58
CA ILE A 8 -4.71 -4.68 -2.88
C ILE A 8 -4.70 -6.21 -2.74
N LEU A 9 -4.19 -6.93 -3.73
CA LEU A 9 -4.35 -8.39 -3.84
C LEU A 9 -3.08 -9.18 -3.48
N ALA A 10 -1.92 -8.52 -3.39
CA ALA A 10 -0.68 -9.19 -3.03
C ALA A 10 -0.78 -9.82 -1.63
N PRO A 11 -0.18 -11.01 -1.44
CA PRO A 11 -0.11 -11.60 -0.11
C PRO A 11 0.71 -10.71 0.84
N PRO A 12 0.47 -10.81 2.16
CA PRO A 12 1.27 -10.08 3.13
C PRO A 12 2.75 -10.49 3.04
N MET A 13 3.64 -9.54 3.32
CA MET A 13 5.09 -9.76 3.30
C MET A 13 5.54 -10.79 4.37
N LEU A 14 4.82 -10.86 5.48
CA LEU A 14 5.08 -11.80 6.57
C LEU A 14 4.00 -12.86 6.60
N GLU A 15 4.36 -14.12 6.34
CA GLU A 15 3.43 -15.25 6.49
C GLU A 15 3.04 -15.44 7.97
N VAL A 16 4.02 -15.30 8.87
CA VAL A 16 3.83 -15.34 10.32
C VAL A 16 4.45 -14.09 10.93
N ALA A 17 3.66 -13.37 11.73
CA ALA A 17 4.12 -12.23 12.51
C ALA A 17 3.78 -12.45 13.98
N PRO A 18 4.62 -11.99 14.94
CA PRO A 18 4.33 -12.10 16.36
C PRO A 18 3.27 -11.09 16.84
N TRP A 19 2.79 -10.21 15.94
CA TRP A 19 1.71 -9.26 16.17
C TRP A 19 0.52 -9.54 15.22
N PRO A 20 -0.69 -9.09 15.56
CA PRO A 20 -1.84 -9.20 14.67
C PRO A 20 -1.58 -8.51 13.33
N GLN A 21 -1.84 -9.23 12.23
CA GLN A 21 -1.83 -8.66 10.89
C GLN A 21 -3.27 -8.38 10.47
N ARG A 22 -3.52 -7.17 9.98
CA ARG A 22 -4.84 -6.75 9.50
C ARG A 22 -4.70 -6.20 8.09
N HIS A 23 -5.47 -6.76 7.17
CA HIS A 23 -5.57 -6.19 5.84
C HIS A 23 -6.25 -4.81 5.91
N PRO A 24 -5.75 -3.75 5.25
CA PRO A 24 -6.33 -2.40 5.36
C PRO A 24 -7.82 -2.34 4.99
N LEU A 25 -8.27 -3.24 4.12
CA LEU A 25 -9.65 -3.35 3.66
C LEU A 25 -10.50 -4.35 4.46
N ALA A 26 -10.01 -4.90 5.58
CA ALA A 26 -10.70 -5.95 6.34
C ALA A 26 -12.13 -5.57 6.76
N GLY A 27 -12.36 -4.29 7.08
CA GLY A 27 -13.70 -3.77 7.44
C GLY A 27 -14.61 -3.44 6.26
N SER A 28 -14.07 -3.44 5.02
CA SER A 28 -14.78 -3.05 3.80
C SER A 28 -15.79 -4.09 3.35
N ASP A 29 -16.87 -3.64 2.72
CA ASP A 29 -17.83 -4.54 2.06
C ASP A 29 -17.18 -5.37 0.95
N TRP A 30 -16.08 -4.89 0.37
CA TRP A 30 -15.31 -5.64 -0.64
C TRP A 30 -14.84 -7.01 -0.17
N VAL A 31 -14.66 -7.21 1.15
CA VAL A 31 -14.27 -8.52 1.70
C VAL A 31 -15.44 -9.51 1.63
N GLN A 32 -16.66 -9.04 1.83
CA GLN A 32 -17.87 -9.87 1.81
C GLN A 32 -18.43 -10.03 0.40
N ASP A 33 -18.13 -9.08 -0.49
CA ASP A 33 -18.52 -9.10 -1.89
C ASP A 33 -17.31 -8.76 -2.80
N PRO A 34 -16.47 -9.77 -3.10
CA PRO A 34 -15.31 -9.58 -3.97
C PRO A 34 -15.66 -9.13 -5.39
N GLN A 35 -16.90 -9.36 -5.86
CA GLN A 35 -17.31 -8.91 -7.18
C GLN A 35 -17.35 -7.39 -7.25
N ARG A 36 -17.74 -6.71 -6.17
CA ARG A 36 -17.70 -5.22 -6.10
C ARG A 36 -16.28 -4.68 -6.19
N LEU A 37 -15.30 -5.36 -5.60
CA LEU A 37 -13.88 -5.00 -5.75
C LEU A 37 -13.44 -5.22 -7.20
N ALA A 38 -13.80 -6.36 -7.79
CA ALA A 38 -13.50 -6.63 -9.19
C ALA A 38 -14.08 -5.53 -10.08
N ASP A 39 -15.38 -5.24 -9.97
CA ASP A 39 -16.07 -4.22 -10.77
C ASP A 39 -15.40 -2.84 -10.64
N PHE A 40 -14.99 -2.45 -9.43
CA PHE A 40 -14.20 -1.23 -9.21
C PHE A 40 -12.87 -1.24 -9.98
N LEU A 41 -12.11 -2.35 -9.91
CA LEU A 41 -10.85 -2.48 -10.64
C LEU A 41 -11.06 -2.49 -12.16
N TRP A 42 -12.10 -3.15 -12.66
CA TRP A 42 -12.48 -3.17 -14.08
C TRP A 42 -12.90 -1.78 -14.58
N GLN A 43 -13.60 -0.99 -13.75
CA GLN A 43 -13.93 0.39 -14.09
C GLN A 43 -12.67 1.25 -14.22
N LEU A 44 -11.70 1.10 -13.31
CA LEU A 44 -10.42 1.80 -13.38
C LEU A 44 -9.50 1.32 -14.51
N ASP A 45 -9.65 0.08 -14.96
CA ASP A 45 -8.94 -0.40 -16.15
C ASP A 45 -9.49 0.25 -17.43
N ARG A 46 -10.80 0.49 -17.48
CA ARG A 46 -11.46 1.19 -18.59
C ARG A 46 -11.17 2.69 -18.59
N ASP A 47 -11.05 3.28 -17.42
CA ASP A 47 -10.74 4.70 -17.24
C ASP A 47 -9.85 4.91 -16.01
N SER A 48 -8.54 5.01 -16.25
CA SER A 48 -7.55 5.20 -15.21
C SER A 48 -7.39 6.64 -14.74
N ARG A 49 -8.07 7.61 -15.37
CA ARG A 49 -7.92 9.05 -15.06
C ARG A 49 -8.10 9.38 -13.58
N PRO A 50 -9.11 8.86 -12.84
CA PRO A 50 -9.24 9.17 -11.42
C PRO A 50 -8.02 8.77 -10.59
N LEU A 51 -7.43 7.61 -10.91
CA LEU A 51 -6.24 7.12 -10.24
C LEU A 51 -5.00 7.94 -10.65
N GLU A 52 -4.86 8.25 -11.93
CA GLU A 52 -3.74 9.05 -12.44
C GLU A 52 -3.74 10.47 -11.88
N ASP A 53 -4.91 11.13 -11.88
CA ASP A 53 -5.11 12.46 -11.31
C ASP A 53 -4.77 12.46 -9.82
N TRP A 54 -5.22 11.44 -9.09
CA TRP A 54 -4.83 11.25 -7.70
C TRP A 54 -3.31 11.11 -7.56
N LEU A 55 -2.67 10.21 -8.29
CA LEU A 55 -1.23 9.98 -8.18
C LEU A 55 -0.41 11.21 -8.58
N ALA A 56 -0.89 12.03 -9.52
CA ALA A 56 -0.24 13.26 -9.97
C ALA A 56 -0.16 14.35 -8.90
N LEU A 57 -1.00 14.30 -7.85
CA LEU A 57 -0.93 15.23 -6.71
C LEU A 57 0.33 14.99 -5.84
N ALA A 58 1.06 13.89 -6.04
CA ALA A 58 2.28 13.60 -5.30
C ALA A 58 3.39 14.62 -5.61
N THR A 59 4.02 15.17 -4.57
CA THR A 59 5.16 16.09 -4.71
C THR A 59 6.50 15.36 -4.91
N THR A 60 6.50 14.03 -4.83
CA THR A 60 7.71 13.20 -4.91
C THR A 60 7.47 11.92 -5.70
N ARG A 61 8.53 11.42 -6.35
CA ARG A 61 8.53 10.16 -7.11
C ARG A 61 9.10 8.98 -6.32
N ARG A 62 9.25 9.10 -5.00
CA ARG A 62 9.72 8.00 -4.14
C ARG A 62 8.72 6.85 -4.15
N LEU A 63 9.19 5.63 -4.41
CA LEU A 63 8.34 4.44 -4.55
C LEU A 63 7.54 4.11 -3.26
N GLY A 64 8.10 4.36 -2.07
CA GLY A 64 7.35 4.21 -0.82
C GLY A 64 6.12 5.12 -0.75
N ARG A 65 6.27 6.41 -1.11
CA ARG A 65 5.16 7.36 -1.16
C ARG A 65 4.17 7.02 -2.27
N TYR A 66 4.64 6.49 -3.39
CA TYR A 66 3.75 5.95 -4.43
C TYR A 66 2.88 4.81 -3.90
N TYR A 67 3.47 3.85 -3.18
CA TYR A 67 2.76 2.75 -2.54
C TYR A 67 1.71 3.22 -1.52
N GLU A 68 2.06 4.17 -0.65
CA GLU A 68 1.13 4.79 0.29
C GLU A 68 -0.06 5.45 -0.43
N ARG A 69 0.19 6.18 -1.53
CA ARG A 69 -0.87 6.83 -2.31
C ARG A 69 -1.81 5.85 -2.99
N LEU A 70 -1.31 4.70 -3.44
CA LEU A 70 -2.16 3.63 -3.97
C LEU A 70 -3.11 3.10 -2.89
N TRP A 71 -2.59 2.87 -1.67
CA TRP A 71 -3.44 2.47 -0.54
C TRP A 71 -4.46 3.54 -0.15
N GLN A 72 -4.05 4.80 -0.06
CA GLN A 72 -4.97 5.91 0.21
C GLN A 72 -6.09 5.98 -0.83
N PHE A 73 -5.77 5.81 -2.11
CA PHE A 73 -6.77 5.76 -3.18
C PHE A 73 -7.73 4.58 -3.01
N ALA A 74 -7.21 3.38 -2.75
CA ALA A 74 -8.01 2.19 -2.53
C ALA A 74 -8.99 2.36 -1.38
N VAL A 75 -8.50 2.84 -0.23
CA VAL A 75 -9.30 2.98 0.99
C VAL A 75 -10.32 4.11 0.86
N GLN A 76 -10.02 5.20 0.16
CA GLN A 76 -11.00 6.26 -0.14
C GLN A 76 -12.23 5.77 -0.92
N HIS A 77 -12.07 4.70 -1.71
CA HIS A 77 -13.15 4.11 -2.51
C HIS A 77 -13.76 2.86 -1.85
N ALA A 78 -13.17 2.38 -0.75
CA ALA A 78 -13.58 1.16 -0.08
C ALA A 78 -14.88 1.39 0.73
N PRO A 79 -15.99 0.74 0.37
CA PRO A 79 -17.24 0.92 1.10
C PRO A 79 -17.12 0.42 2.54
N GLY A 80 -17.52 1.23 3.51
CA GLY A 80 -17.47 0.87 4.94
C GLY A 80 -16.13 1.12 5.62
N VAL A 81 -15.16 1.74 4.94
CA VAL A 81 -13.89 2.19 5.52
C VAL A 81 -13.72 3.69 5.28
N GLU A 82 -13.29 4.43 6.29
CA GLU A 82 -13.03 5.87 6.25
C GLU A 82 -11.56 6.14 6.58
N ILE A 83 -10.89 7.01 5.83
CA ILE A 83 -9.58 7.56 6.22
C ILE A 83 -9.81 8.74 7.15
N ILE A 84 -9.41 8.61 8.42
CA ILE A 84 -9.40 9.72 9.38
C ILE A 84 -8.21 10.64 9.09
N ALA A 85 -7.04 10.05 8.89
CA ALA A 85 -5.80 10.77 8.57
C ALA A 85 -4.85 9.85 7.80
N ALA A 86 -3.97 10.45 7.00
CA ALA A 86 -2.87 9.75 6.36
C ALA A 86 -1.60 10.61 6.44
N ASN A 87 -0.44 9.95 6.57
CA ASN A 87 0.86 10.59 6.72
C ASN A 87 0.88 11.64 7.85
N LEU A 88 0.34 11.30 9.02
CA LEU A 88 0.17 12.21 10.14
C LEU A 88 1.45 12.27 10.99
N PRO A 89 2.21 13.39 10.98
CA PRO A 89 3.39 13.51 11.83
C PRO A 89 3.02 13.60 13.30
N ILE A 90 3.64 12.77 14.13
CA ILE A 90 3.50 12.82 15.59
C ILE A 90 4.60 13.72 16.13
N ARG A 91 4.23 14.78 16.87
CA ARG A 91 5.18 15.78 17.38
C ARG A 91 5.04 15.97 18.89
N LEU A 92 6.17 16.16 19.56
CA LEU A 92 6.25 16.58 20.95
C LEU A 92 7.10 17.87 21.01
N GLY A 93 6.43 19.01 21.15
CA GLY A 93 7.08 20.32 21.00
C GLY A 93 7.63 20.50 19.57
N SER A 94 8.92 20.80 19.46
CA SER A 94 9.62 20.90 18.17
C SER A 94 10.11 19.56 17.62
N GLN A 95 10.06 18.48 18.41
CA GLN A 95 10.55 17.17 18.00
C GLN A 95 9.47 16.39 17.23
N THR A 96 9.84 15.81 16.09
CA THR A 96 9.01 14.81 15.41
C THR A 96 9.39 13.43 15.94
N LEU A 97 8.42 12.74 16.54
CA LEU A 97 8.60 11.41 17.12
C LEU A 97 8.41 10.30 16.07
N GLY A 98 7.63 10.57 15.04
CA GLY A 98 7.32 9.63 13.97
C GLY A 98 6.23 10.16 13.05
N GLU A 99 5.69 9.28 12.23
CA GLU A 99 4.58 9.51 11.32
C GLU A 99 3.65 8.29 11.40
N LEU A 100 2.33 8.51 11.36
CA LEU A 100 1.35 7.44 11.17
C LEU A 100 1.01 7.38 9.68
N ASP A 101 1.19 6.23 9.04
CA ASP A 101 0.90 6.08 7.61
C ASP A 101 -0.59 6.28 7.31
N MET A 102 -1.46 5.54 8.01
CA MET A 102 -2.92 5.69 7.91
C MET A 102 -3.65 5.43 9.23
N LEU A 103 -4.60 6.31 9.55
CA LEU A 103 -5.62 6.10 10.57
C LEU A 103 -6.95 5.84 9.86
N LEU A 104 -7.49 4.63 10.04
CA LEU A 104 -8.71 4.17 9.39
C LEU A 104 -9.84 3.98 10.41
N ARG A 105 -11.08 4.15 9.98
CA ARG A 105 -12.27 3.76 10.75
C ARG A 105 -13.13 2.81 9.94
N ASP A 106 -13.62 1.77 10.59
CA ASP A 106 -14.63 0.87 10.06
C ASP A 106 -15.58 0.40 11.17
N ARG A 107 -16.38 -0.63 10.89
CA ARG A 107 -17.37 -1.19 11.83
C ARG A 107 -16.75 -1.73 13.14
N GLU A 108 -15.46 -2.03 13.16
CA GLU A 108 -14.75 -2.59 14.31
C GLU A 108 -14.07 -1.50 15.16
N GLY A 109 -14.01 -0.25 14.68
CA GLY A 109 -13.45 0.89 15.40
C GLY A 109 -12.40 1.66 14.60
N VAL A 110 -11.47 2.29 15.32
CA VAL A 110 -10.35 3.05 14.74
C VAL A 110 -9.09 2.21 14.77
N HIS A 111 -8.41 2.14 13.62
CA HIS A 111 -7.23 1.31 13.41
C HIS A 111 -6.08 2.18 12.91
N HIS A 112 -4.91 1.98 13.50
CA HIS A 112 -3.67 2.48 12.94
C HIS A 112 -3.06 1.39 12.06
N VAL A 113 -2.78 1.73 10.81
CA VAL A 113 -2.19 0.84 9.81
C VAL A 113 -0.85 1.41 9.38
N GLU A 114 0.22 0.67 9.64
CA GLU A 114 1.56 0.93 9.13
C GLU A 114 1.78 0.14 7.84
N LEU A 115 2.31 0.80 6.81
CA LEU A 115 2.51 0.23 5.49
C LEU A 115 3.99 -0.13 5.31
N ALA A 116 4.25 -1.36 4.86
CA ALA A 116 5.60 -1.83 4.56
C ALA A 116 5.67 -2.41 3.16
N ILE A 117 6.64 -1.93 2.38
CA ILE A 117 6.99 -2.50 1.08
C ILE A 117 8.52 -2.60 0.96
N LYS A 118 8.96 -3.73 0.38
CA LYS A 118 10.37 -3.97 0.05
C LYS A 118 10.48 -4.15 -1.46
N LEU A 119 11.36 -3.39 -2.10
CA LEU A 119 11.55 -3.39 -3.55
C LEU A 119 13.00 -3.72 -3.87
N TYR A 120 13.20 -4.64 -4.80
CA TYR A 120 14.51 -5.04 -5.28
C TYR A 120 14.58 -4.88 -6.79
N LEU A 121 15.76 -4.53 -7.30
CA LEU A 121 16.06 -4.38 -8.71
C LEU A 121 16.92 -5.55 -9.19
N GLY A 122 16.40 -6.31 -10.15
CA GLY A 122 17.14 -7.39 -10.80
C GLY A 122 17.86 -6.90 -12.08
N PRO A 123 18.83 -7.66 -12.58
CA PRO A 123 19.51 -7.36 -13.85
C PRO A 123 18.53 -7.47 -15.03
N GLN A 124 18.66 -6.56 -16.00
CA GLN A 124 17.76 -6.45 -17.15
C GLN A 124 17.69 -7.74 -17.99
N ASP A 125 18.82 -8.43 -18.17
CA ASP A 125 18.93 -9.66 -18.96
C ASP A 125 18.88 -10.94 -18.07
N GLY A 126 18.49 -10.81 -16.80
CA GLY A 126 18.35 -11.93 -15.89
C GLY A 126 17.05 -12.71 -16.10
N ASP A 127 17.05 -14.00 -15.77
CA ASP A 127 15.85 -14.83 -15.78
C ASP A 127 14.97 -14.65 -14.51
N GLY A 128 15.40 -13.79 -13.59
CA GLY A 128 14.72 -13.43 -12.36
C GLY A 128 14.74 -14.50 -11.27
N ARG A 129 15.39 -15.66 -11.49
CA ARG A 129 15.29 -16.82 -10.59
C ARG A 129 16.23 -16.76 -9.40
N ASP A 130 17.39 -16.13 -9.55
CA ASP A 130 18.41 -16.08 -8.51
C ASP A 130 18.17 -14.90 -7.55
N PRO A 131 17.73 -15.12 -6.29
CA PRO A 131 17.48 -14.05 -5.32
C PRO A 131 18.72 -13.22 -5.02
N ALA A 132 19.93 -13.79 -5.17
CA ALA A 132 21.19 -13.09 -4.99
C ALA A 132 21.42 -11.96 -6.01
N SER A 133 20.75 -12.02 -7.15
CA SER A 133 20.85 -11.04 -8.24
C SER A 133 19.92 -9.84 -8.04
N TRP A 134 19.08 -9.84 -7.00
CA TRP A 134 18.11 -8.77 -6.72
C TRP A 134 18.66 -7.85 -5.64
N LEU A 135 18.99 -6.61 -6.01
CA LEU A 135 19.60 -5.61 -5.13
C LEU A 135 18.55 -4.62 -4.63
N GLY A 136 18.55 -4.33 -3.32
CA GLY A 136 17.70 -3.28 -2.78
C GLY A 136 18.28 -1.88 -3.02
N PRO A 137 17.53 -0.82 -2.63
CA PRO A 137 17.90 0.56 -2.92
C PRO A 137 19.27 0.91 -2.32
N GLY A 138 20.24 1.28 -3.17
CA GLY A 138 21.60 1.60 -2.74
C GLY A 138 22.54 0.39 -2.63
N CYS A 139 22.12 -0.80 -3.08
CA CYS A 139 22.92 -2.03 -3.14
C CYS A 139 23.46 -2.52 -1.79
N GLN A 140 22.82 -2.11 -0.67
CA GLN A 140 23.23 -2.51 0.68
C GLN A 140 22.53 -3.79 1.15
N ASP A 141 21.38 -4.10 0.56
CA ASP A 141 20.56 -5.27 0.83
C ASP A 141 20.30 -6.07 -0.45
N ARG A 142 19.98 -7.36 -0.29
CA ARG A 142 19.71 -8.33 -1.36
C ARG A 142 18.51 -9.17 -1.00
N LEU A 143 17.78 -9.70 -1.99
CA LEU A 143 16.57 -10.47 -1.72
C LEU A 143 16.85 -11.80 -0.98
N ASP A 144 18.05 -12.36 -1.13
CA ASP A 144 18.46 -13.56 -0.39
C ASP A 144 18.76 -13.31 1.10
N ARG A 145 18.66 -12.07 1.60
CA ARG A 145 19.08 -11.68 2.95
C ARG A 145 18.17 -10.67 3.64
#